data_AF-A0A9N9YEN5-F1
#
_entry.id   AF-A0A9N9YEN5-F1
#
_cell.length_a   1.000
_cell.length_b   1.000
_cell.length_c   1.000
_cell.angle_alpha   90.00
_cell.angle_beta   90.00
_cell.angle_gamma   90.00
#
_symmetry.space_group_name_H-M   'P 1'
#
loop_
_entity.id
_entity.type
_entity.pdbx_description
1 polymer ?
#
loop_
_entity_poly.entity_id
_entity_poly.type
_entity_poly.pdbx_seq_one_letter_code
_entity_poly.pdbx_strand_id
1 'polypeptide(L)'
;MASTMTDAIVPRRHRKAHRKSRLGCKNCKLRSVKIFDRFLSYSAVLVGLTMSKCDESKPACKRCQASGFCCDFSSQGPMLQLQHAGVYKFDLSLSSQGPSPRYSIPIVLPCSAAFGEYELRAEDFAALDRYRNRTLNHIGTKESRPLFSDENGGIGVSHPFLLHMFIALAFIHDSCSPSPFPSTEQALMSFHWYQASAIFRRMLSQGRFGVTVVEHDALWATSVLLGAASFAYLGTHDPKKTWPFRDPDPSDLSWIKMGDGKKAVGETIGPVQEGTAFQKYRTNILTDSLPKGDAPIPLGAFPQCFYTLFDQFASTDSEVDVYYRPASILAQILPHPFIPGKLGRFISFTIGMEDGYKDLLAQKDPRALLLLVWYYAKLVECKIWWMRQRAIIEGMSICLYLESKHAHELILEALVWPRMVLSSAYQHSLDTNGGLNEKPQPDKQISEKDIQKENEKEIALEV
;
A
#
# COMPACT_ATOMS: atom_id res chain seq x y z
N MET A 1 51.12 -18.84 60.67
CA MET A 1 51.75 -18.29 59.46
C MET A 1 50.96 -18.77 58.25
N ALA A 2 50.15 -17.92 57.64
CA ALA A 2 49.47 -18.23 56.39
C ALA A 2 49.34 -16.94 55.58
N SER A 3 49.93 -16.99 54.39
CA SER A 3 50.22 -15.86 53.50
C SER A 3 48.99 -15.29 52.81
N THR A 4 49.02 -13.98 52.63
CA THR A 4 48.09 -13.15 51.89
C THR A 4 48.24 -13.33 50.38
N MET A 5 47.13 -13.53 49.67
CA MET A 5 47.02 -13.28 48.23
C MET A 5 46.13 -12.06 48.00
N THR A 6 46.68 -11.07 47.30
CA THR A 6 46.05 -9.80 46.95
C THR A 6 45.39 -9.90 45.57
N ASP A 7 44.06 -9.82 45.52
CA ASP A 7 43.30 -9.62 44.28
C ASP A 7 43.29 -8.13 43.88
N ALA A 8 43.70 -7.86 42.64
CA ALA A 8 43.73 -6.53 42.05
C ALA A 8 42.32 -6.08 41.60
N ILE A 9 41.81 -5.00 42.20
CA ILE A 9 40.53 -4.39 41.85
C ILE A 9 40.67 -3.53 40.58
N VAL A 10 40.00 -3.94 39.50
CA VAL A 10 39.85 -3.16 38.27
C VAL A 10 38.97 -1.91 38.53
N PRO A 11 39.39 -0.69 38.16
CA PRO A 11 38.60 0.51 38.43
C PRO A 11 37.37 0.61 37.50
N ARG A 12 36.17 0.63 38.08
CA ARG A 12 34.92 0.94 37.38
C ARG A 12 34.96 2.39 36.86
N ARG A 13 34.90 2.57 35.54
CA ARG A 13 34.65 3.89 34.90
C ARG A 13 33.30 4.45 35.35
N HIS A 14 33.31 5.54 36.12
CA HIS A 14 32.12 6.36 36.36
C HIS A 14 31.66 7.00 35.04
N ARG A 15 30.40 6.73 34.65
CA ARG A 15 29.75 7.46 33.55
C ARG A 15 29.50 8.90 34.00
N LYS A 16 29.99 9.89 33.23
CA LYS A 16 29.62 11.31 33.41
C LYS A 16 28.10 11.45 33.30
N ALA A 17 27.46 12.06 34.30
CA ALA A 17 26.05 12.39 34.24
C ALA A 17 25.80 13.40 33.11
N HIS A 18 24.98 13.04 32.13
CA HIS A 18 24.57 13.97 31.08
C HIS A 18 23.45 14.87 31.58
N ARG A 19 23.71 16.18 31.63
CA ARG A 19 22.70 17.23 31.86
C ARG A 19 21.74 17.26 30.67
N LYS A 20 20.52 16.73 30.83
CA LYS A 20 19.42 16.91 29.87
C LYS A 20 19.14 18.42 29.72
N SER A 21 19.00 18.94 28.50
CA SER A 21 18.52 20.32 28.30
C SER A 21 17.12 20.41 28.92
N ARG A 22 16.98 21.28 29.92
CA ARG A 22 15.71 21.49 30.63
C ARG A 22 14.77 22.41 29.82
N LEU A 23 15.28 23.14 28.81
CA LEU A 23 14.59 24.28 28.19
C LEU A 23 14.25 24.11 26.69
N GLY A 24 14.65 23.02 26.03
CA GLY A 24 14.25 22.73 24.65
C GLY A 24 12.72 22.78 24.41
N CYS A 25 12.28 23.15 23.21
CA CYS A 25 10.85 23.11 22.86
C CYS A 25 10.29 21.68 22.96
N LYS A 26 8.98 21.55 23.16
CA LYS A 26 8.31 20.25 23.33
C LYS A 26 8.59 19.33 22.15
N ASN A 27 8.47 19.82 20.92
CA ASN A 27 8.78 19.03 19.72
C ASN A 27 10.27 18.62 19.63
N CYS A 28 11.23 19.45 20.03
CA CYS A 28 12.65 19.04 20.04
C CYS A 28 13.01 18.11 21.19
N LYS A 29 12.38 18.27 22.36
CA LYS A 29 12.50 17.35 23.50
C LYS A 29 11.92 15.98 23.14
N LEU A 30 10.72 15.97 22.56
CA LEU A 30 10.09 14.79 21.98
C LEU A 30 10.97 14.17 20.91
N ARG A 31 11.66 14.98 20.10
CA ARG A 31 12.66 14.57 19.09
C ARG A 31 14.05 14.17 19.65
N SER A 32 14.22 14.09 20.98
CA SER A 32 15.52 13.77 21.62
C SER A 32 15.54 12.49 22.47
N VAL A 33 14.48 11.68 22.46
CA VAL A 33 14.47 10.36 23.14
C VAL A 33 15.61 9.47 22.62
N LYS A 34 16.47 9.01 23.53
CA LYS A 34 17.50 7.99 23.29
C LYS A 34 16.83 6.63 23.33
N ILE A 35 16.84 5.90 22.22
CA ILE A 35 16.51 4.47 22.22
C ILE A 35 17.57 3.79 23.11
N PHE A 36 17.11 3.21 24.21
CA PHE A 36 17.90 2.27 24.99
C PHE A 36 17.31 0.91 24.64
N ASP A 37 17.92 0.22 23.68
CA ASP A 37 17.85 -1.23 23.73
C ASP A 37 19.20 -1.85 23.34
N ARG A 38 19.57 -2.85 24.13
CA ARG A 38 20.74 -3.69 23.95
C ARG A 38 20.47 -4.56 22.73
N PHE A 39 21.50 -4.76 21.91
CA PHE A 39 21.54 -5.54 20.67
C PHE A 39 21.39 -4.73 19.38
N LEU A 40 22.52 -4.12 18.98
CA LEU A 40 23.05 -4.06 17.62
C LEU A 40 24.38 -3.30 17.69
N SER A 41 25.46 -4.04 17.96
CA SER A 41 26.81 -3.57 17.64
C SER A 41 27.05 -3.78 16.14
N TYR A 42 27.71 -2.80 15.52
CA TYR A 42 28.18 -2.76 14.12
C TYR A 42 27.17 -2.28 13.04
N SER A 43 26.94 -0.95 13.00
CA SER A 43 26.98 -0.12 11.76
C SER A 43 26.56 1.34 11.96
N ALA A 44 26.97 1.97 13.07
CA ALA A 44 26.66 3.38 13.34
C ALA A 44 27.77 4.37 12.91
N VAL A 45 28.52 4.09 11.84
CA VAL A 45 29.68 4.92 11.44
C VAL A 45 29.51 5.65 10.09
N LEU A 46 28.42 5.48 9.34
CA LEU A 46 28.30 6.10 8.00
C LEU A 46 27.11 7.05 7.74
N VAL A 47 26.38 7.47 8.78
CA VAL A 47 25.47 8.63 8.64
C VAL A 47 25.77 9.62 9.74
N GLY A 48 26.44 10.72 9.37
CA GLY A 48 26.74 11.87 10.24
C GLY A 48 25.50 12.64 10.69
N LEU A 49 24.55 11.98 11.37
CA LEU A 49 23.51 12.64 12.15
C LEU A 49 24.12 13.07 13.48
N THR A 50 24.85 14.19 13.46
CA THR A 50 25.09 14.93 14.71
C THR A 50 23.73 15.28 15.30
N MET A 51 23.39 14.69 16.45
CA MET A 51 22.20 15.05 17.21
C MET A 51 22.34 16.50 17.69
N SER A 52 21.93 17.46 16.85
CA SER A 52 21.90 18.87 17.23
C SER A 52 20.84 19.09 18.31
N LYS A 53 21.27 19.63 19.46
CA LYS A 53 20.36 20.01 20.55
C LYS A 53 19.44 21.13 20.06
N CYS A 54 18.23 21.22 20.64
CA CYS A 54 17.35 22.36 20.41
C CYS A 54 18.12 23.66 20.68
N ASP A 55 18.06 24.61 19.76
CA ASP A 55 18.69 25.92 19.87
C ASP A 55 17.85 26.93 20.65
N GLU A 56 16.65 26.53 21.11
CA GLU A 56 15.79 27.29 22.02
C GLU A 56 15.38 28.69 21.50
N SER A 57 15.58 28.98 20.21
CA SER A 57 15.15 30.26 19.62
C SER A 57 13.63 30.38 19.60
N LYS A 58 13.14 31.61 19.86
CA LYS A 58 11.72 31.98 19.85
C LYS A 58 11.46 32.94 18.67
N PRO A 59 10.27 32.91 18.03
CA PRO A 59 9.10 32.07 18.34
C PRO A 59 9.26 30.61 17.92
N ALA A 60 10.20 30.28 17.01
CA ALA A 60 10.48 28.92 16.60
C ALA A 60 11.98 28.59 16.59
N CYS A 61 12.31 27.35 16.99
CA CYS A 61 13.67 26.82 16.96
C CYS A 61 14.08 26.43 15.53
N LYS A 62 15.35 26.62 15.14
CA LYS A 62 15.82 26.34 13.76
C LYS A 62 15.52 24.91 13.34
N ARG A 63 15.48 23.98 14.30
CA ARG A 63 15.20 22.56 14.07
C ARG A 63 13.71 22.27 13.79
N CYS A 64 12.79 23.01 14.39
CA CYS A 64 11.36 22.93 14.07
C CYS A 64 11.08 23.64 12.75
N GLN A 65 11.72 24.79 12.51
CA GLN A 65 11.63 25.54 11.25
C GLN A 65 12.13 24.71 10.06
N ALA A 66 13.32 24.13 10.16
CA ALA A 66 13.88 23.25 9.12
C ALA A 66 13.08 21.95 8.90
N SER A 67 12.21 21.58 9.85
CA SER A 67 11.38 20.36 9.77
C SER A 67 9.90 20.64 9.53
N GLY A 68 9.47 21.91 9.43
CA GLY A 68 8.08 22.30 9.15
C GLY A 68 7.07 22.11 10.31
N PHE A 69 7.52 21.84 11.53
CA PHE A 69 6.65 21.60 12.68
C PHE A 69 6.42 22.86 13.53
N CYS A 70 5.21 22.99 14.11
CA CYS A 70 4.91 23.96 15.15
C CYS A 70 6.00 23.92 16.22
N CYS A 71 6.60 25.05 16.55
CA CYS A 71 7.51 25.10 17.67
C CYS A 71 6.73 25.56 18.89
N ASP A 72 6.48 24.65 19.84
CA ASP A 72 5.80 24.99 21.07
C ASP A 72 6.70 24.78 22.29
N PHE A 73 6.80 25.83 23.11
CA PHE A 73 7.50 25.85 24.39
C PHE A 73 6.54 25.78 25.58
N SER A 74 5.23 25.85 25.34
CA SER A 74 4.17 25.70 26.36
C SER A 74 3.97 24.22 26.74
N SER A 75 3.41 23.98 27.93
CA SER A 75 3.04 22.63 28.38
C SER A 75 1.75 22.10 27.74
N GLN A 76 0.91 22.97 27.17
CA GLN A 76 -0.46 22.67 26.77
C GLN A 76 -0.71 22.62 25.25
N GLY A 77 0.26 22.97 24.40
CA GLY A 77 0.00 23.00 22.96
C GLY A 77 0.05 21.63 22.26
N PRO A 78 -0.58 21.56 21.07
CA PRO A 78 -0.68 20.36 20.23
C PRO A 78 0.69 19.87 19.78
N MET A 79 0.88 18.55 19.82
CA MET A 79 2.15 17.88 19.53
C MET A 79 2.24 17.54 18.04
N LEU A 80 3.43 17.68 17.44
CA LEU A 80 3.71 17.28 16.04
C LEU A 80 2.80 17.89 14.95
N GLN A 81 2.04 18.94 15.30
CA GLN A 81 1.29 19.72 14.33
C GLN A 81 2.27 20.40 13.35
N LEU A 82 2.01 20.30 12.04
CA LEU A 82 2.67 21.15 11.04
C LEU A 82 2.32 22.60 11.34
N GLN A 83 3.24 23.54 11.09
CA GLN A 83 3.04 24.98 11.38
C GLN A 83 1.72 25.55 10.84
N HIS A 84 1.17 24.91 9.82
CA HIS A 84 -0.02 25.35 9.12
C HIS A 84 -1.31 24.62 9.50
N ALA A 85 -1.25 23.47 10.20
CA ALA A 85 -2.43 22.59 10.39
C ALA A 85 -3.54 23.15 11.31
N GLY A 86 -3.42 24.37 11.86
CA GLY A 86 -4.38 24.99 12.77
C GLY A 86 -5.37 25.98 12.14
N VAL A 87 -5.31 26.25 10.84
CA VAL A 87 -6.11 27.30 10.18
C VAL A 87 -7.29 26.74 9.35
N TYR A 88 -7.47 25.42 9.32
CA TYR A 88 -8.34 24.79 8.32
C TYR A 88 -9.61 24.20 8.93
N LYS A 89 -10.67 25.00 9.00
CA LYS A 89 -12.05 24.50 9.04
C LYS A 89 -12.63 24.61 7.64
N PHE A 90 -13.10 23.48 7.10
CA PHE A 90 -13.80 23.44 5.82
C PHE A 90 -15.31 23.29 6.10
N ASP A 91 -16.15 24.07 5.40
CA ASP A 91 -17.55 23.73 5.14
C ASP A 91 -17.76 23.44 3.64
N LEU A 92 -17.91 22.15 3.29
CA LEU A 92 -18.02 21.63 1.92
C LEU A 92 -19.39 21.85 1.29
N SER A 93 -20.29 22.54 1.98
CA SER A 93 -21.62 22.88 1.48
C SER A 93 -21.65 24.06 0.50
N LEU A 94 -20.51 24.62 0.10
CA LEU A 94 -20.47 25.82 -0.74
C LEU A 94 -20.91 25.54 -2.19
N SER A 95 -22.21 25.74 -2.41
CA SER A 95 -22.77 26.11 -3.70
C SER A 95 -22.02 27.33 -4.23
N SER A 96 -21.46 27.16 -5.43
CA SER A 96 -20.71 28.14 -6.21
C SER A 96 -21.45 29.48 -6.32
N GLN A 97 -21.04 30.50 -5.56
CA GLN A 97 -21.02 31.94 -5.93
C GLN A 97 -20.05 32.72 -5.01
N GLY A 98 -18.76 32.77 -5.36
CA GLY A 98 -17.74 33.60 -4.68
C GLY A 98 -16.33 33.36 -5.25
N PRO A 99 -15.38 34.32 -5.11
CA PRO A 99 -14.00 34.11 -5.54
C PRO A 99 -13.42 32.92 -4.75
N SER A 100 -12.95 31.90 -5.47
CA SER A 100 -12.49 30.63 -4.91
C SER A 100 -11.48 30.85 -3.77
N PRO A 101 -11.66 30.23 -2.60
CA PRO A 101 -10.68 30.35 -1.52
C PRO A 101 -9.33 29.78 -2.01
N ARG A 102 -8.26 30.59 -1.91
CA ARG A 102 -6.90 30.15 -2.21
C ARG A 102 -6.46 29.14 -1.15
N TYR A 103 -6.51 27.86 -1.47
CA TYR A 103 -6.15 26.79 -0.54
C TYR A 103 -4.76 26.27 -0.87
N SER A 104 -3.83 26.42 0.07
CA SER A 104 -2.44 25.98 -0.09
C SER A 104 -2.14 24.76 0.77
N ILE A 105 -1.47 23.77 0.19
CA ILE A 105 -1.06 22.54 0.86
C ILE A 105 0.47 22.42 0.93
N PRO A 106 1.02 21.81 2.00
CA PRO A 106 2.45 21.60 2.13
C PRO A 106 3.01 20.66 1.06
N ILE A 107 4.13 21.04 0.45
CA ILE A 107 4.89 20.20 -0.48
C ILE A 107 6.33 20.01 -0.03
N VAL A 108 6.91 18.88 -0.37
CA VAL A 108 8.35 18.65 -0.32
C VAL A 108 9.02 19.36 -1.49
N LEU A 109 9.96 20.23 -1.16
CA LEU A 109 10.84 20.86 -2.15
C LEU A 109 11.98 19.89 -2.52
N PRO A 110 12.27 19.69 -3.82
CA PRO A 110 13.40 18.89 -4.26
C PRO A 110 14.72 19.40 -3.64
N CYS A 111 15.59 18.49 -3.23
CA CYS A 111 16.93 18.78 -2.69
C CYS A 111 16.97 19.63 -1.39
N SER A 112 15.83 19.94 -0.77
CA SER A 112 15.75 20.67 0.49
C SER A 112 15.01 19.88 1.56
N ALA A 113 15.45 19.96 2.82
CA ALA A 113 14.69 19.41 3.95
C ALA A 113 13.43 20.22 4.28
N ALA A 114 13.27 21.41 3.68
CA ALA A 114 12.14 22.30 3.92
C ALA A 114 10.85 21.82 3.23
N PHE A 115 9.74 22.38 3.68
CA PHE A 115 8.45 22.31 2.99
C PHE A 115 8.19 23.63 2.28
N GLY A 116 7.59 23.56 1.11
CA GLY A 116 7.00 24.69 0.40
C GLY A 116 5.47 24.63 0.47
N GLU A 117 4.82 25.52 -0.25
CA GLU A 117 3.37 25.57 -0.38
C GLU A 117 2.97 25.41 -1.85
N TYR A 118 1.89 24.69 -2.09
CA TYR A 118 1.25 24.53 -3.39
C TYR A 118 -0.20 24.95 -3.29
N GLU A 119 -0.59 25.96 -4.06
CA GLU A 119 -1.98 26.38 -4.18
C GLU A 119 -2.74 25.40 -5.06
N LEU A 120 -3.79 24.78 -4.51
CA LEU A 120 -4.64 23.85 -5.24
C LEU A 120 -5.33 24.56 -6.40
N ARG A 121 -5.34 23.89 -7.55
CA ARG A 121 -5.95 24.36 -8.79
C ARG A 121 -7.35 23.79 -8.96
N ALA A 122 -8.09 24.30 -9.94
CA ALA A 122 -9.43 23.83 -10.26
C ALA A 122 -9.46 22.32 -10.57
N GLU A 123 -8.40 21.81 -11.22
CA GLU A 123 -8.21 20.40 -11.55
C GLU A 123 -8.05 19.54 -10.31
N ASP A 124 -7.36 20.04 -9.29
CA ASP A 124 -7.14 19.34 -8.02
C ASP A 124 -8.46 19.22 -7.23
N PHE A 125 -9.26 20.30 -7.22
CA PHE A 125 -10.59 20.28 -6.63
C PHE A 125 -11.53 19.33 -7.38
N ALA A 126 -11.49 19.33 -8.71
CA ALA A 126 -12.27 18.39 -9.52
C ALA A 126 -11.85 16.93 -9.25
N ALA A 127 -10.57 16.67 -9.06
CA ALA A 127 -10.06 15.36 -8.67
C ALA A 127 -10.53 14.95 -7.27
N LEU A 128 -10.55 15.87 -6.29
CA LEU A 128 -11.11 15.61 -4.95
C LEU A 128 -12.61 15.32 -4.98
N ASP A 129 -13.36 16.03 -5.81
CA ASP A 129 -14.79 15.76 -5.98
C ASP A 129 -15.01 14.35 -6.57
N ARG A 130 -14.27 14.00 -7.62
CA ARG A 130 -14.27 12.63 -8.17
C ARG A 130 -13.81 11.60 -7.14
N TYR A 131 -12.84 11.93 -6.29
CA TYR A 131 -12.42 11.04 -5.22
C TYR A 131 -13.59 10.67 -4.31
N ARG A 132 -14.29 11.68 -3.79
CA ARG A 132 -15.41 11.49 -2.84
C ARG A 132 -16.60 10.80 -3.48
N ASN A 133 -16.99 11.24 -4.67
CA ASN A 133 -18.23 10.81 -5.30
C ASN A 133 -18.07 9.49 -6.08
N ARG A 134 -16.85 9.16 -6.54
CA ARG A 134 -16.57 7.98 -7.36
C ARG A 134 -15.50 7.07 -6.77
N THR A 135 -14.27 7.55 -6.57
CA THR A 135 -13.13 6.67 -6.26
C THR A 135 -13.26 5.98 -4.90
N LEU A 136 -13.69 6.73 -3.87
CA LEU A 136 -13.92 6.22 -2.53
C LEU A 136 -14.99 5.11 -2.49
N ASN A 137 -16.02 5.24 -3.32
CA ASN A 137 -17.09 4.24 -3.40
C ASN A 137 -16.65 2.90 -3.96
N HIS A 138 -15.54 2.86 -4.70
CA HIS A 138 -15.06 1.68 -5.43
C HIS A 138 -13.66 1.22 -5.03
N ILE A 139 -13.02 1.84 -4.03
CA ILE A 139 -11.69 1.43 -3.57
C ILE A 139 -11.70 0.22 -2.63
N GLY A 140 -12.78 0.05 -1.88
CA GLY A 140 -12.95 -1.04 -0.92
C GLY A 140 -14.42 -1.36 -0.68
N THR A 141 -14.68 -2.14 0.36
CA THR A 141 -16.04 -2.53 0.76
C THR A 141 -16.74 -1.39 1.51
N LYS A 142 -18.07 -1.45 1.66
CA LYS A 142 -18.86 -0.44 2.39
C LYS A 142 -18.31 -0.22 3.80
N GLU A 143 -17.84 -1.28 4.45
CA GLU A 143 -17.28 -1.28 5.81
C GLU A 143 -15.92 -0.60 5.90
N SER A 144 -15.15 -0.61 4.80
CA SER A 144 -13.82 0.03 4.74
C SER A 144 -13.86 1.52 4.40
N ARG A 145 -14.97 2.01 3.83
CA ARG A 145 -15.11 3.41 3.38
C ARG A 145 -14.83 4.45 4.47
N PRO A 146 -15.27 4.29 5.74
CA PRO A 146 -15.00 5.28 6.77
C PRO A 146 -13.50 5.53 7.03
N LEU A 147 -12.63 4.54 6.77
CA LEU A 147 -11.17 4.69 6.91
C LEU A 147 -10.57 5.61 5.84
N PHE A 148 -11.19 5.65 4.67
CA PHE A 148 -10.71 6.40 3.50
C PHE A 148 -11.57 7.65 3.24
N SER A 149 -12.58 7.89 4.07
CA SER A 149 -13.51 9.01 3.89
C SER A 149 -12.91 10.31 4.43
N ASP A 150 -13.26 11.40 3.77
CA ASP A 150 -13.00 12.78 4.19
C ASP A 150 -14.30 13.49 4.62
N GLU A 151 -15.37 12.73 4.85
CA GLU A 151 -16.66 13.26 5.32
C GLU A 151 -16.47 14.14 6.57
N ASN A 152 -17.06 15.34 6.55
CA ASN A 152 -16.97 16.40 7.56
C ASN A 152 -15.63 17.16 7.66
N GLY A 153 -14.86 17.26 6.56
CA GLY A 153 -13.59 18.00 6.53
C GLY A 153 -12.44 17.23 7.19
N GLY A 154 -12.42 15.92 6.93
CA GLY A 154 -11.77 14.88 7.73
C GLY A 154 -10.24 14.75 7.69
N ILE A 155 -9.79 13.48 7.77
CA ILE A 155 -8.40 13.08 8.01
C ILE A 155 -7.46 13.63 6.93
N GLY A 156 -7.92 13.75 5.68
CA GLY A 156 -7.11 14.27 4.58
C GLY A 156 -6.67 15.72 4.81
N VAL A 157 -7.60 16.59 5.21
CA VAL A 157 -7.32 18.01 5.49
C VAL A 157 -6.32 18.17 6.65
N SER A 158 -6.39 17.27 7.64
CA SER A 158 -5.46 17.25 8.77
C SER A 158 -4.09 16.64 8.43
N HIS A 159 -3.99 15.90 7.33
CA HIS A 159 -2.79 15.13 6.94
C HIS A 159 -2.45 15.34 5.45
N PRO A 160 -1.56 16.31 5.13
CA PRO A 160 -1.24 16.67 3.75
C PRO A 160 -0.83 15.51 2.84
N PHE A 161 -0.09 14.52 3.36
CA PHE A 161 0.29 13.33 2.60
C PHE A 161 -0.92 12.52 2.12
N LEU A 162 -1.97 12.43 2.94
CA LEU A 162 -3.18 11.69 2.63
C LEU A 162 -4.04 12.49 1.62
N LEU A 163 -4.11 13.81 1.76
CA LEU A 163 -4.82 14.67 0.80
C LEU A 163 -4.19 14.61 -0.60
N HIS A 164 -2.86 14.69 -0.69
CA HIS A 164 -2.14 14.46 -1.94
C HIS A 164 -2.45 13.06 -2.51
N MET A 165 -2.56 12.05 -1.65
CA MET A 165 -2.90 10.69 -2.08
C MET A 165 -4.34 10.60 -2.62
N PHE A 166 -5.31 11.27 -2.01
CA PHE A 166 -6.69 11.31 -2.53
C PHE A 166 -6.76 11.89 -3.94
N ILE A 167 -6.07 13.01 -4.18
CA ILE A 167 -5.98 13.66 -5.50
C ILE A 167 -5.33 12.71 -6.50
N ALA A 168 -4.15 12.18 -6.18
CA ALA A 168 -3.42 11.28 -7.06
C ALA A 168 -4.25 10.04 -7.41
N LEU A 169 -4.97 9.47 -6.45
CA LEU A 169 -5.76 8.27 -6.64
C LEU A 169 -7.00 8.50 -7.53
N ALA A 170 -7.60 9.69 -7.48
CA ALA A 170 -8.65 10.05 -8.42
C ALA A 170 -8.13 10.05 -9.87
N PHE A 171 -6.96 10.65 -10.10
CA PHE A 171 -6.32 10.62 -11.42
C PHE A 171 -5.89 9.21 -11.84
N ILE A 172 -5.38 8.38 -10.92
CA ILE A 172 -5.04 6.98 -11.22
C ILE A 172 -6.31 6.22 -11.61
N HIS A 173 -7.43 6.44 -10.91
CA HIS A 173 -8.71 5.84 -11.28
C HIS A 173 -9.20 6.33 -12.65
N ASP A 174 -9.01 7.60 -13.00
CA ASP A 174 -9.26 8.12 -14.36
C ASP A 174 -8.39 7.39 -15.40
N SER A 175 -7.11 7.17 -15.09
CA SER A 175 -6.16 6.48 -15.97
C SER A 175 -6.47 5.00 -16.21
N CYS A 176 -7.29 4.37 -15.35
CA CYS A 176 -7.77 3.00 -15.57
C CYS A 176 -8.84 2.93 -16.67
N SER A 177 -9.40 4.07 -17.10
CA SER A 177 -10.23 4.14 -18.30
C SER A 177 -9.34 4.04 -19.54
N PRO A 178 -9.76 3.32 -20.60
CA PRO A 178 -9.05 3.28 -21.88
C PRO A 178 -9.06 4.62 -22.64
N SER A 179 -9.82 5.61 -22.17
CA SER A 179 -9.83 6.96 -22.74
C SER A 179 -8.44 7.61 -22.69
N PRO A 180 -8.08 8.46 -23.68
CA PRO A 180 -6.81 9.18 -23.65
C PRO A 180 -6.65 9.96 -22.35
N PHE A 181 -5.57 9.66 -21.61
CA PHE A 181 -5.25 10.36 -20.37
C PHE A 181 -4.39 11.60 -20.69
N PRO A 182 -4.91 12.82 -20.49
CA PRO A 182 -4.20 14.04 -20.89
C PRO A 182 -2.84 14.17 -20.21
N SER A 183 -1.83 14.65 -20.93
CA SER A 183 -0.48 14.84 -20.39
C SER A 183 -0.45 15.77 -19.17
N THR A 184 -1.32 16.77 -19.13
CA THR A 184 -1.50 17.68 -17.98
C THR A 184 -1.99 16.93 -16.74
N GLU A 185 -2.99 16.05 -16.89
CA GLU A 185 -3.51 15.23 -15.78
C GLU A 185 -2.47 14.21 -15.32
N GLN A 186 -1.71 13.64 -16.26
CA GLN A 186 -0.58 12.75 -15.93
C GLN A 186 0.48 13.47 -15.10
N ALA A 187 0.83 14.71 -15.45
CA ALA A 187 1.78 15.51 -14.69
C ALA A 187 1.27 15.81 -13.27
N LEU A 188 -0.01 16.19 -13.13
CA LEU A 188 -0.64 16.44 -11.83
C LEU A 188 -0.70 15.16 -10.98
N MET A 189 -1.10 14.04 -11.56
CA MET A 189 -1.08 12.72 -10.91
C MET A 189 0.32 12.39 -10.37
N SER A 190 1.35 12.48 -11.21
CA SER A 190 2.73 12.21 -10.79
C SER A 190 3.21 13.17 -9.72
N PHE A 191 2.84 14.46 -9.81
CA PHE A 191 3.16 15.46 -8.81
C PHE A 191 2.53 15.12 -7.44
N HIS A 192 1.21 14.91 -7.39
CA HIS A 192 0.52 14.60 -6.14
C HIS A 192 0.96 13.25 -5.56
N TRP A 193 1.20 12.23 -6.40
CA TRP A 193 1.72 10.95 -5.92
C TRP A 193 3.13 11.08 -5.34
N TYR A 194 4.02 11.82 -6.01
CA TYR A 194 5.34 12.12 -5.47
C TYR A 194 5.24 12.83 -4.11
N GLN A 195 4.42 13.86 -4.01
CA GLN A 195 4.24 14.62 -2.76
C GLN A 195 3.67 13.74 -1.64
N ALA A 196 2.64 12.95 -1.92
CA ALA A 196 2.10 11.97 -0.98
C ALA A 196 3.20 11.05 -0.44
N SER A 197 3.97 10.43 -1.34
CA SER A 197 5.04 9.50 -1.00
C SER A 197 6.18 10.16 -0.24
N ALA A 198 6.60 11.36 -0.64
CA ALA A 198 7.72 12.09 -0.06
C ALA A 198 7.39 12.60 1.35
N ILE A 199 6.21 13.19 1.54
CA ILE A 199 5.75 13.64 2.86
C ILE A 199 5.55 12.43 3.77
N PHE A 200 4.90 11.37 3.28
CA PHE A 200 4.69 10.13 4.03
C PHE A 200 6.01 9.51 4.48
N ARG A 201 6.99 9.37 3.57
CA ARG A 201 8.34 8.88 3.90
C ARG A 201 9.02 9.75 4.96
N ARG A 202 8.89 11.08 4.89
CA ARG A 202 9.44 11.99 5.90
C ARG A 202 8.80 11.77 7.26
N MET A 203 7.48 11.58 7.32
CA MET A 203 6.77 11.25 8.57
C MET A 203 7.28 9.94 9.16
N LEU A 204 7.41 8.88 8.35
CA LEU A 204 7.96 7.59 8.79
C LEU A 204 9.40 7.70 9.29
N SER A 205 10.27 8.37 8.53
CA SER A 205 11.71 8.49 8.83
C SER A 205 12.01 9.27 10.11
N GLN A 206 11.07 10.10 10.56
CA GLN A 206 11.23 10.86 11.81
C GLN A 206 10.92 10.00 13.05
N GLY A 207 10.30 8.82 12.86
CA GLY A 207 10.18 7.74 13.84
C GLY A 207 9.44 8.11 15.12
N ARG A 208 8.53 9.09 15.06
CA ARG A 208 7.83 9.64 16.23
C ARG A 208 6.40 9.98 15.85
N PHE A 209 5.52 8.99 15.85
CA PHE A 209 4.08 9.16 15.62
C PHE A 209 3.41 9.63 16.91
N GLY A 210 2.60 10.68 16.81
CA GLY A 210 2.05 11.39 17.96
C GLY A 210 0.80 10.78 18.54
N VAL A 211 0.83 9.52 18.99
CA VAL A 211 -0.05 8.94 20.06
C VAL A 211 -1.58 9.07 19.89
N THR A 212 -2.10 9.67 18.82
CA THR A 212 -3.54 9.77 18.56
C THR A 212 -3.98 8.69 17.59
N VAL A 213 -5.13 8.09 17.89
CA VAL A 213 -5.82 7.08 17.08
C VAL A 213 -5.98 7.55 15.63
N VAL A 214 -6.25 8.85 15.42
CA VAL A 214 -6.52 9.46 14.11
C VAL A 214 -5.26 9.57 13.25
N GLU A 215 -4.12 10.02 13.80
CA GLU A 215 -2.85 10.08 13.06
C GLU A 215 -2.38 8.68 12.66
N HIS A 216 -2.56 7.72 13.56
CA HIS A 216 -2.22 6.33 13.32
C HIS A 216 -3.04 5.74 12.17
N ASP A 217 -4.36 5.95 12.16
CA ASP A 217 -5.25 5.52 11.07
C ASP A 217 -4.92 6.23 9.75
N ALA A 218 -4.54 7.51 9.77
CA ALA A 218 -4.13 8.24 8.58
C ALA A 218 -2.90 7.62 7.89
N LEU A 219 -1.92 7.19 8.68
CA LEU A 219 -0.70 6.57 8.16
C LEU A 219 -0.98 5.18 7.58
N TRP A 220 -1.79 4.38 8.27
CA TRP A 220 -2.21 3.07 7.75
C TRP A 220 -3.08 3.20 6.50
N ALA A 221 -4.03 4.14 6.49
CA ALA A 221 -4.84 4.44 5.32
C ALA A 221 -3.94 4.82 4.13
N THR A 222 -2.98 5.72 4.33
CA THR A 222 -2.02 6.13 3.28
C THR A 222 -1.21 4.95 2.77
N SER A 223 -0.73 4.06 3.65
CA SER A 223 0.01 2.85 3.26
C SER A 223 -0.83 1.90 2.39
N VAL A 224 -2.10 1.69 2.76
CA VAL A 224 -3.03 0.88 1.95
C VAL A 224 -3.30 1.55 0.60
N LEU A 225 -3.58 2.85 0.57
CA LEU A 225 -3.87 3.59 -0.66
C LEU A 225 -2.66 3.67 -1.59
N LEU A 226 -1.44 3.82 -1.07
CA LEU A 226 -0.21 3.75 -1.85
C LEU A 226 -0.02 2.37 -2.47
N GLY A 227 -0.33 1.30 -1.73
CA GLY A 227 -0.33 -0.06 -2.25
C GLY A 227 -1.34 -0.25 -3.38
N ALA A 228 -2.58 0.21 -3.19
CA ALA A 228 -3.64 0.15 -4.20
C ALA A 228 -3.29 0.97 -5.45
N ALA A 229 -2.77 2.19 -5.27
CA ALA A 229 -2.30 3.06 -6.35
C ALA A 229 -1.17 2.40 -7.16
N SER A 230 -0.18 1.83 -6.46
CA SER A 230 0.94 1.14 -7.10
C SER A 230 0.48 -0.09 -7.87
N PHE A 231 -0.49 -0.84 -7.35
CA PHE A 231 -1.10 -1.94 -8.07
C PHE A 231 -1.92 -1.45 -9.27
N ALA A 232 -2.71 -0.39 -9.15
CA ALA A 232 -3.56 0.08 -10.23
C ALA A 232 -2.79 0.66 -11.43
N TYR A 233 -1.74 1.43 -11.15
CA TYR A 233 -1.08 2.22 -12.19
C TYR A 233 -0.11 1.39 -13.04
N LEU A 234 -0.39 1.32 -14.34
CA LEU A 234 0.46 0.71 -15.36
C LEU A 234 1.10 1.73 -16.32
N GLY A 235 0.54 2.93 -16.41
CA GLY A 235 0.97 3.95 -17.37
C GLY A 235 0.64 3.67 -18.84
N THR A 236 0.15 2.47 -19.17
CA THR A 236 -0.25 2.08 -20.53
C THR A 236 -1.39 1.04 -20.51
N HIS A 237 -2.17 1.02 -21.58
CA HIS A 237 -3.24 0.05 -21.86
C HIS A 237 -2.85 -0.97 -22.95
N ASP A 238 -1.60 -0.91 -23.42
CA ASP A 238 -1.07 -1.82 -24.42
C ASP A 238 -0.29 -2.96 -23.75
N PRO A 239 -0.77 -4.22 -23.84
CA PRO A 239 -0.08 -5.38 -23.28
C PRO A 239 1.36 -5.55 -23.78
N LYS A 240 1.65 -5.15 -25.03
CA LYS A 240 3.00 -5.27 -25.60
C LYS A 240 3.97 -4.22 -25.05
N LYS A 241 3.46 -3.13 -24.49
CA LYS A 241 4.24 -2.08 -23.84
C LYS A 241 4.30 -2.23 -22.32
N THR A 242 3.86 -3.38 -21.81
CA THR A 242 3.83 -3.69 -20.38
C THR A 242 4.82 -4.81 -20.07
N TRP A 243 5.29 -4.89 -18.82
CA TRP A 243 6.04 -6.06 -18.35
C TRP A 243 5.13 -7.31 -18.40
N PRO A 244 5.65 -8.52 -18.70
CA PRO A 244 7.03 -8.87 -19.02
C PRO A 244 7.38 -8.75 -20.51
N PHE A 245 6.45 -8.38 -21.39
CA PHE A 245 6.70 -8.38 -22.83
C PHE A 245 7.67 -7.28 -23.28
N ARG A 246 7.61 -6.10 -22.65
CA ARG A 246 8.50 -4.98 -22.94
C ARG A 246 9.95 -5.22 -22.50
N ASP A 247 10.83 -4.36 -22.98
CA ASP A 247 12.22 -4.28 -22.53
C ASP A 247 12.31 -3.95 -21.03
N PRO A 248 13.32 -4.48 -20.30
CA PRO A 248 13.46 -4.27 -18.87
C PRO A 248 13.49 -2.80 -18.46
N ASP A 249 12.78 -2.47 -17.39
CA ASP A 249 12.67 -1.11 -16.84
C ASP A 249 12.88 -1.14 -15.32
N PRO A 250 13.57 -0.15 -14.73
CA PRO A 250 13.78 -0.09 -13.28
C PRO A 250 12.49 -0.12 -12.43
N SER A 251 11.36 0.31 -13.01
CA SER A 251 10.03 0.32 -12.39
C SER A 251 9.28 -1.02 -12.48
N ASP A 252 9.85 -2.02 -13.16
CA ASP A 252 9.28 -3.35 -13.25
C ASP A 252 9.06 -3.95 -11.86
N LEU A 253 7.87 -4.53 -11.69
CA LEU A 253 7.40 -5.13 -10.43
C LEU A 253 7.43 -4.17 -9.24
N SER A 254 7.44 -2.85 -9.46
CA SER A 254 7.42 -1.84 -8.40
C SER A 254 6.21 -1.99 -7.47
N TRP A 255 5.08 -2.48 -7.98
CA TRP A 255 3.89 -2.78 -7.18
C TRP A 255 4.13 -3.92 -6.17
N ILE A 256 4.91 -4.94 -6.53
CA ILE A 256 5.31 -6.04 -5.64
C ILE A 256 6.25 -5.50 -4.57
N LYS A 257 7.28 -4.73 -4.98
CA LYS A 257 8.24 -4.07 -4.07
C LYS A 257 7.53 -3.12 -3.09
N MET A 258 6.47 -2.44 -3.53
CA MET A 258 5.65 -1.59 -2.67
C MET A 258 4.89 -2.40 -1.61
N GLY A 259 4.51 -3.64 -1.92
CA GLY A 259 3.93 -4.58 -0.97
C GLY A 259 4.81 -4.78 0.27
N ASP A 260 6.13 -4.89 0.08
CA ASP A 260 7.11 -5.02 1.16
C ASP A 260 7.19 -3.77 2.05
N GLY A 261 6.90 -2.60 1.46
CA GLY A 261 6.81 -1.34 2.19
C GLY A 261 5.77 -1.37 3.32
N LYS A 262 4.70 -2.16 3.19
CA LYS A 262 3.67 -2.27 4.24
C LYS A 262 4.21 -2.90 5.52
N LYS A 263 5.11 -3.89 5.41
CA LYS A 263 5.76 -4.52 6.56
C LYS A 263 6.66 -3.53 7.28
N ALA A 264 7.47 -2.79 6.53
CA ALA A 264 8.32 -1.72 7.07
C ALA A 264 7.50 -0.61 7.76
N VAL A 265 6.33 -0.25 7.19
CA VAL A 265 5.39 0.68 7.82
C VAL A 265 4.89 0.13 9.17
N GLY A 266 4.50 -1.14 9.24
CA GLY A 266 4.09 -1.78 10.50
C GLY A 266 5.20 -1.84 11.56
N GLU A 267 6.43 -2.17 11.15
CA GLU A 267 7.60 -2.15 12.02
C GLU A 267 7.93 -0.75 12.53
N THR A 268 7.65 0.27 11.71
CA THR A 268 7.94 1.67 12.07
C THR A 268 6.85 2.26 12.97
N ILE A 269 5.57 2.09 12.61
CA ILE A 269 4.42 2.72 13.28
C ILE A 269 4.01 1.98 14.57
N GLY A 270 4.28 0.68 14.64
CA GLY A 270 3.82 -0.19 15.73
C GLY A 270 2.52 -0.92 15.40
N PRO A 271 2.03 -1.77 16.33
CA PRO A 271 0.86 -2.59 16.10
C PRO A 271 -0.41 -1.75 15.95
N VAL A 272 -1.38 -2.30 15.23
CA VAL A 272 -2.69 -1.67 15.07
C VAL A 272 -3.37 -1.49 16.42
N GLN A 273 -3.68 -0.24 16.79
CA GLN A 273 -4.32 0.08 18.06
C GLN A 273 -5.77 -0.44 18.10
N GLU A 274 -6.20 -0.89 19.27
CA GLU A 274 -7.57 -1.36 19.49
C GLU A 274 -8.59 -0.23 19.38
N GLY A 275 -9.78 -0.52 18.86
CA GLY A 275 -10.87 0.42 18.68
C GLY A 275 -10.75 1.33 17.45
N THR A 276 -9.62 1.31 16.74
CA THR A 276 -9.40 2.11 15.51
C THR A 276 -10.29 1.70 14.35
N ALA A 277 -10.53 2.62 13.41
CA ALA A 277 -11.18 2.29 12.14
C ALA A 277 -10.30 1.31 11.34
N PHE A 278 -8.97 1.45 11.44
CA PHE A 278 -8.04 0.54 10.80
C PHE A 278 -8.06 -0.87 11.39
N GLN A 279 -8.25 -1.04 12.70
CA GLN A 279 -8.44 -2.37 13.29
C GLN A 279 -9.68 -3.05 12.72
N LYS A 280 -10.81 -2.33 12.64
CA LYS A 280 -12.04 -2.87 12.06
C LYS A 280 -11.85 -3.26 10.60
N TYR A 281 -11.19 -2.41 9.82
CA TYR A 281 -10.81 -2.72 8.43
C TYR A 281 -9.94 -3.97 8.35
N ARG A 282 -8.86 -4.03 9.16
CA ARG A 282 -7.95 -5.18 9.19
C ARG A 282 -8.71 -6.45 9.58
N THR A 283 -9.53 -6.40 10.62
CA THR A 283 -10.36 -7.54 11.03
C THR A 283 -11.27 -7.96 9.88
N ASN A 284 -12.02 -7.05 9.25
CA ASN A 284 -12.94 -7.39 8.15
C ASN A 284 -12.25 -7.94 6.89
N ILE A 285 -11.01 -7.49 6.61
CA ILE A 285 -10.21 -8.06 5.52
C ILE A 285 -9.63 -9.43 5.92
N LEU A 286 -9.37 -9.67 7.21
CA LEU A 286 -8.76 -10.89 7.73
C LEU A 286 -9.76 -11.84 8.44
N THR A 287 -11.07 -11.57 8.39
CA THR A 287 -12.10 -12.31 9.16
C THR A 287 -12.41 -13.69 8.63
N ASP A 288 -11.93 -14.01 7.44
CA ASP A 288 -12.02 -15.33 6.86
C ASP A 288 -10.78 -16.16 7.17
N SER A 289 -10.92 -17.49 7.11
CA SER A 289 -9.80 -18.40 6.93
C SER A 289 -9.05 -18.02 5.66
N LEU A 290 -8.11 -17.08 5.79
CA LEU A 290 -7.29 -16.62 4.68
C LEU A 290 -6.53 -17.81 4.12
N PRO A 291 -6.37 -17.88 2.79
CA PRO A 291 -5.54 -18.88 2.17
C PRO A 291 -4.19 -19.00 2.85
N LYS A 292 -3.83 -20.20 3.27
CA LYS A 292 -2.56 -20.48 3.92
C LYS A 292 -1.63 -21.17 2.94
N GLY A 293 -0.45 -20.59 2.71
CA GLY A 293 0.47 -21.14 1.70
C GLY A 293 1.21 -22.41 2.10
N ASP A 294 1.06 -22.86 3.35
CA ASP A 294 1.52 -24.17 3.84
C ASP A 294 0.42 -25.24 3.75
N ALA A 295 -0.80 -24.89 3.31
CA ALA A 295 -1.86 -25.87 3.14
C ALA A 295 -1.53 -26.85 1.99
N PRO A 296 -1.95 -28.13 2.09
CA PRO A 296 -1.83 -29.07 0.99
C PRO A 296 -2.55 -28.58 -0.27
N ILE A 297 -1.95 -28.77 -1.44
CA ILE A 297 -2.61 -28.52 -2.73
C ILE A 297 -3.55 -29.70 -3.01
N PRO A 298 -4.88 -29.49 -3.09
CA PRO A 298 -5.81 -30.57 -3.38
C PRO A 298 -5.57 -31.19 -4.76
N LEU A 299 -5.83 -32.49 -4.90
CA LEU A 299 -5.84 -33.15 -6.20
C LEU A 299 -6.94 -32.53 -7.08
N GLY A 300 -6.59 -32.15 -8.31
CA GLY A 300 -7.50 -31.49 -9.24
C GLY A 300 -7.67 -29.98 -9.03
N ALA A 301 -6.91 -29.36 -8.11
CA ALA A 301 -6.89 -27.90 -7.98
C ALA A 301 -6.33 -27.19 -9.22
N PHE A 302 -5.46 -27.88 -9.96
CA PHE A 302 -4.88 -27.43 -11.22
C PHE A 302 -5.09 -28.47 -12.34
N PRO A 303 -4.96 -28.07 -13.62
CA PRO A 303 -4.89 -29.01 -14.74
C PRO A 303 -3.68 -29.95 -14.64
N GLN A 304 -3.75 -31.11 -15.32
CA GLN A 304 -2.71 -32.14 -15.23
C GLN A 304 -1.31 -31.62 -15.61
N CYS A 305 -1.21 -30.73 -16.61
CA CYS A 305 0.04 -30.12 -17.02
C CYS A 305 0.77 -29.36 -15.90
N PHE A 306 0.07 -28.80 -14.91
CA PHE A 306 0.71 -28.18 -13.75
C PHE A 306 1.49 -29.21 -12.93
N TYR A 307 0.88 -30.34 -12.60
CA TYR A 307 1.57 -31.37 -11.82
C TYR A 307 2.81 -31.91 -12.52
N THR A 308 2.87 -31.87 -13.86
CA THR A 308 4.09 -32.19 -14.60
C THR A 308 5.10 -31.04 -14.60
N LEU A 309 4.66 -29.80 -14.82
CA LEU A 309 5.52 -28.60 -14.87
C LEU A 309 6.18 -28.26 -13.52
N PHE A 310 5.48 -28.56 -12.43
CA PHE A 310 5.91 -28.28 -11.06
C PHE A 310 6.40 -29.53 -10.33
N ASP A 311 6.73 -30.61 -11.05
CA ASP A 311 7.29 -31.84 -10.45
C ASP A 311 6.44 -32.36 -9.27
N GLN A 312 5.12 -32.45 -9.48
CA GLN A 312 4.10 -32.83 -8.49
C GLN A 312 4.03 -31.90 -7.26
N PHE A 313 4.60 -30.70 -7.35
CA PHE A 313 4.82 -29.80 -6.22
C PHE A 313 5.62 -30.50 -5.10
N ALA A 314 6.49 -31.44 -5.46
CA ALA A 314 7.26 -32.23 -4.52
C ALA A 314 8.39 -31.37 -3.90
N SER A 315 8.39 -31.23 -2.57
CA SER A 315 9.54 -30.67 -1.85
C SER A 315 10.51 -31.81 -1.55
N THR A 316 11.72 -31.74 -2.11
CA THR A 316 12.81 -32.66 -1.74
C THR A 316 13.43 -32.21 -0.43
N ASP A 317 13.01 -32.80 0.69
CA ASP A 317 13.54 -32.91 2.08
C ASP A 317 14.52 -31.86 2.69
N SER A 318 14.87 -30.76 2.02
CA SER A 318 15.73 -29.70 2.54
C SER A 318 15.48 -28.32 1.93
N GLU A 319 14.80 -28.22 0.78
CA GLU A 319 14.36 -26.94 0.20
C GLU A 319 12.85 -26.98 -0.09
N VAL A 320 12.11 -26.05 0.53
CA VAL A 320 10.71 -25.83 0.19
C VAL A 320 10.68 -25.31 -1.24
N ASP A 321 9.91 -25.98 -2.10
CA ASP A 321 9.74 -25.53 -3.48
C ASP A 321 9.21 -24.09 -3.48
N VAL A 322 9.99 -23.19 -4.09
CA VAL A 322 9.72 -21.76 -4.26
C VAL A 322 8.37 -21.48 -4.96
N TYR A 323 7.81 -22.45 -5.67
CA TYR A 323 6.49 -22.36 -6.28
C TYR A 323 5.35 -22.89 -5.39
N TYR A 324 5.64 -23.70 -4.37
CA TYR A 324 4.63 -24.39 -3.58
C TYR A 324 3.71 -23.41 -2.86
N ARG A 325 4.28 -22.43 -2.14
CA ARG A 325 3.51 -21.48 -1.35
C ARG A 325 2.53 -20.64 -2.18
N PRO A 326 2.94 -20.00 -3.29
CA PRO A 326 2.00 -19.30 -4.16
C PRO A 326 0.99 -20.25 -4.83
N ALA A 327 1.38 -21.47 -5.21
CA ALA A 327 0.46 -22.46 -5.77
C ALA A 327 -0.60 -22.91 -4.75
N SER A 328 -0.21 -23.15 -3.49
CA SER A 328 -1.13 -23.51 -2.40
C SER A 328 -2.16 -22.41 -2.12
N ILE A 329 -1.72 -21.14 -2.08
CA ILE A 329 -2.63 -20.01 -1.93
C ILE A 329 -3.58 -19.92 -3.13
N LEU A 330 -3.06 -20.05 -4.34
CA LEU A 330 -3.85 -19.98 -5.57
C LEU A 330 -4.89 -21.10 -5.65
N ALA A 331 -4.53 -22.33 -5.27
CA ALA A 331 -5.45 -23.47 -5.20
C ALA A 331 -6.65 -23.23 -4.27
N GLN A 332 -6.48 -22.43 -3.21
CA GLN A 332 -7.57 -22.03 -2.31
C GLN A 332 -8.39 -20.85 -2.86
N ILE A 333 -7.82 -20.02 -3.73
CA ILE A 333 -8.52 -18.87 -4.33
C ILE A 333 -9.39 -19.31 -5.52
N LEU A 334 -8.86 -20.17 -6.41
CA LEU A 334 -9.51 -20.53 -7.69
C LEU A 334 -10.95 -21.03 -7.57
N PRO A 335 -11.32 -21.91 -6.61
CA PRO A 335 -12.67 -22.48 -6.52
C PRO A 335 -13.74 -21.46 -6.13
N HIS A 336 -13.36 -20.32 -5.54
CA HIS A 336 -14.30 -19.42 -4.89
C HIS A 336 -14.64 -18.24 -5.81
N PRO A 337 -15.93 -17.92 -6.03
CA PRO A 337 -16.30 -16.72 -6.75
C PRO A 337 -15.89 -15.47 -5.95
N PHE A 338 -15.72 -14.33 -6.65
CA PHE A 338 -15.52 -13.07 -5.96
C PHE A 338 -16.80 -12.62 -5.24
N ILE A 339 -16.71 -12.47 -3.91
CA ILE A 339 -17.80 -11.96 -3.07
C ILE A 339 -17.40 -10.58 -2.50
N PRO A 340 -18.21 -9.52 -2.71
CA PRO A 340 -18.00 -8.23 -2.07
C PRO A 340 -17.96 -8.37 -0.54
N GLY A 341 -16.80 -8.11 0.07
CA GLY A 341 -16.56 -8.38 1.51
C GLY A 341 -15.42 -9.37 1.76
N LYS A 342 -15.13 -10.24 0.79
CA LYS A 342 -14.13 -11.32 0.90
C LYS A 342 -12.82 -11.00 0.18
N LEU A 343 -12.54 -9.70 0.01
CA LEU A 343 -11.38 -9.18 -0.71
C LEU A 343 -10.04 -9.71 -0.16
N GLY A 344 -9.96 -9.93 1.16
CA GLY A 344 -8.75 -10.44 1.79
C GLY A 344 -8.25 -11.76 1.19
N ARG A 345 -9.16 -12.68 0.87
CA ARG A 345 -8.85 -13.97 0.23
C ARG A 345 -8.08 -13.78 -1.08
N PHE A 346 -8.50 -12.83 -1.90
CA PHE A 346 -7.86 -12.53 -3.20
C PHE A 346 -6.55 -11.78 -3.04
N ILE A 347 -6.42 -10.91 -2.03
CA ILE A 347 -5.17 -10.21 -1.75
C ILE A 347 -4.12 -11.14 -1.12
N SER A 348 -4.52 -12.26 -0.49
CA SER A 348 -3.60 -13.23 0.12
C SER A 348 -2.51 -13.74 -0.81
N PHE A 349 -2.77 -13.88 -2.12
CA PHE A 349 -1.73 -14.24 -3.09
C PHE A 349 -0.58 -13.23 -3.11
N THR A 350 -0.91 -11.93 -3.12
CA THR A 350 0.10 -10.85 -3.10
C THR A 350 0.80 -10.74 -1.74
N ILE A 351 0.10 -11.00 -0.64
CA ILE A 351 0.67 -10.97 0.72
C ILE A 351 1.60 -12.16 0.95
N GLY A 352 1.29 -13.31 0.37
CA GLY A 352 2.03 -14.55 0.51
C GLY A 352 3.23 -14.71 -0.42
N MET A 353 3.54 -13.72 -1.27
CA MET A 353 4.73 -13.78 -2.15
C MET A 353 6.01 -13.68 -1.32
N GLU A 354 6.81 -14.73 -1.35
CA GLU A 354 8.14 -14.76 -0.75
C GLU A 354 9.21 -14.23 -1.70
N ASP A 355 10.36 -13.82 -1.16
CA ASP A 355 11.44 -13.21 -1.93
C ASP A 355 11.94 -14.13 -3.06
N GLY A 356 12.05 -15.44 -2.80
CA GLY A 356 12.43 -16.41 -3.84
C GLY A 356 11.46 -16.43 -5.03
N TYR A 357 10.15 -16.35 -4.79
CA TYR A 357 9.16 -16.27 -5.87
C TYR A 357 9.21 -14.92 -6.60
N LYS A 358 9.43 -13.81 -5.88
CA LYS A 358 9.59 -12.49 -6.48
C LYS A 358 10.83 -12.42 -7.39
N ASP A 359 11.92 -13.07 -6.99
CA ASP A 359 13.14 -13.14 -7.79
C ASP A 359 12.93 -13.92 -9.09
N LEU A 360 12.13 -14.99 -9.05
CA LEU A 360 11.73 -15.73 -10.25
C LEU A 360 10.85 -14.90 -11.18
N LEU A 361 9.91 -14.12 -10.63
CA LEU A 361 9.15 -13.15 -11.42
C LEU A 361 10.09 -12.10 -12.05
N ALA A 362 11.05 -11.55 -11.30
CA ALA A 362 12.01 -10.59 -11.86
C ALA A 362 12.84 -11.20 -13.01
N GLN A 363 13.13 -12.49 -12.93
CA GLN A 363 13.82 -13.27 -13.98
C GLN A 363 12.89 -13.72 -15.11
N LYS A 364 11.59 -13.41 -15.05
CA LYS A 364 10.57 -13.84 -16.01
C LYS A 364 10.51 -15.38 -16.16
N ASP A 365 10.72 -16.10 -15.06
CA ASP A 365 10.63 -17.56 -15.05
C ASP A 365 9.23 -18.02 -15.50
N PRO A 366 9.12 -18.96 -16.46
CA PRO A 366 7.84 -19.34 -17.04
C PRO A 366 6.86 -19.96 -16.04
N ARG A 367 7.34 -20.70 -15.03
CA ARG A 367 6.49 -21.34 -14.02
C ARG A 367 5.95 -20.30 -13.03
N ALA A 368 6.78 -19.35 -12.62
CA ALA A 368 6.33 -18.23 -11.80
C ALA A 368 5.30 -17.36 -12.55
N LEU A 369 5.55 -17.08 -13.83
CA LEU A 369 4.62 -16.34 -14.67
C LEU A 369 3.27 -17.08 -14.86
N LEU A 370 3.27 -18.41 -14.95
CA LEU A 370 2.04 -19.21 -15.01
C LEU A 370 1.18 -19.04 -13.75
N LEU A 371 1.77 -19.10 -12.55
CA LEU A 371 1.03 -18.88 -11.31
C LEU A 371 0.46 -17.45 -11.24
N LEU A 372 1.24 -16.45 -11.66
CA LEU A 372 0.80 -15.06 -11.67
C LEU A 372 -0.34 -14.80 -12.67
N VAL A 373 -0.27 -15.37 -13.89
CA VAL A 373 -1.32 -15.15 -14.90
C VAL A 373 -2.62 -15.86 -14.56
N TRP A 374 -2.55 -17.03 -13.89
CA TRP A 374 -3.75 -17.68 -13.34
C TRP A 374 -4.39 -16.84 -12.23
N TYR A 375 -3.58 -16.26 -11.34
CA TYR A 375 -4.07 -15.31 -10.35
C TYR A 375 -4.73 -14.08 -11.01
N TYR A 376 -4.11 -13.50 -12.04
CA TYR A 376 -4.69 -12.38 -12.79
C TYR A 376 -5.99 -12.73 -13.50
N ALA A 377 -6.06 -13.89 -14.17
CA ALA A 377 -7.29 -14.35 -14.79
C ALA A 377 -8.42 -14.50 -13.74
N LYS A 378 -8.10 -14.98 -12.53
CA LYS A 378 -9.06 -15.02 -11.43
C LYS A 378 -9.46 -13.64 -10.93
N LEU A 379 -8.53 -12.69 -10.87
CA LEU A 379 -8.81 -11.30 -10.48
C LEU A 379 -9.73 -10.56 -11.47
N VAL A 380 -9.86 -11.01 -12.72
CA VAL A 380 -10.81 -10.41 -13.68
C VAL A 380 -12.26 -10.48 -13.17
N GLU A 381 -12.61 -11.51 -12.40
CA GLU A 381 -13.92 -11.64 -11.74
C GLU A 381 -14.15 -10.53 -10.70
N CYS A 382 -13.07 -9.97 -10.14
CA CYS A 382 -13.15 -8.88 -9.18
C CYS A 382 -13.50 -7.59 -9.93
N LYS A 383 -14.71 -7.05 -9.71
CA LYS A 383 -15.13 -5.75 -10.26
C LYS A 383 -14.44 -4.54 -9.57
N ILE A 384 -13.33 -4.75 -8.88
CA ILE A 384 -12.59 -3.69 -8.18
C ILE A 384 -11.57 -3.07 -9.14
N TRP A 385 -11.77 -1.78 -9.43
CA TRP A 385 -11.03 -1.05 -10.47
C TRP A 385 -9.51 -1.14 -10.32
N TRP A 386 -9.01 -1.00 -9.09
CA TRP A 386 -7.57 -0.91 -8.83
C TRP A 386 -6.84 -2.25 -9.00
N MET A 387 -7.55 -3.38 -8.97
CA MET A 387 -6.97 -4.70 -9.29
C MET A 387 -7.17 -5.09 -10.75
N ARG A 388 -8.37 -4.80 -11.27
CA ARG A 388 -8.84 -5.33 -12.54
C ARG A 388 -7.97 -4.90 -13.73
N GLN A 389 -7.58 -3.62 -13.77
CA GLN A 389 -6.83 -3.09 -14.91
C GLN A 389 -5.47 -3.78 -15.08
N ARG A 390 -4.68 -3.91 -14.00
CA ARG A 390 -3.40 -4.63 -14.07
C ARG A 390 -3.61 -6.09 -14.44
N ALA A 391 -4.57 -6.75 -13.81
CA ALA A 391 -4.85 -8.16 -14.09
C ALA A 391 -5.11 -8.39 -15.60
N ILE A 392 -5.89 -7.53 -16.24
CA ILE A 392 -6.16 -7.61 -17.68
C ILE A 392 -4.91 -7.32 -18.51
N ILE A 393 -4.30 -6.14 -18.35
CA ILE A 393 -3.24 -5.68 -19.26
C ILE A 393 -1.92 -6.43 -19.04
N GLU A 394 -1.48 -6.54 -17.78
CA GLU A 394 -0.25 -7.27 -17.44
C GLU A 394 -0.45 -8.78 -17.63
N GLY A 395 -1.65 -9.32 -17.32
CA GLY A 395 -1.98 -10.72 -17.63
C GLY A 395 -1.90 -11.04 -19.12
N MET A 396 -2.46 -10.18 -19.97
CA MET A 396 -2.31 -10.30 -21.43
C MET A 396 -0.84 -10.19 -21.86
N SER A 397 -0.05 -9.32 -21.21
CA SER A 397 1.38 -9.21 -21.48
C SER A 397 2.11 -10.52 -21.16
N ILE A 398 1.79 -11.16 -20.02
CA ILE A 398 2.35 -12.44 -19.62
C ILE A 398 2.00 -13.53 -20.63
N CYS A 399 0.74 -13.62 -21.05
CA CYS A 399 0.31 -14.56 -22.09
C CYS A 399 1.14 -14.41 -23.36
N LEU A 400 1.23 -13.19 -23.91
CA LEU A 400 2.01 -12.91 -25.13
C LEU A 400 3.50 -13.24 -24.96
N TYR A 401 4.06 -12.98 -23.79
CA TYR A 401 5.45 -13.28 -23.50
C TYR A 401 5.71 -14.79 -23.49
N LEU A 402 4.87 -15.56 -22.79
CA LEU A 402 5.02 -17.02 -22.73
C LEU A 402 4.76 -17.68 -24.09
N GLU A 403 3.73 -17.25 -24.82
CA GLU A 403 3.43 -17.73 -26.19
C GLU A 403 4.60 -17.47 -27.16
N SER A 404 5.34 -16.37 -27.00
CA SER A 404 6.42 -15.99 -27.92
C SER A 404 7.81 -16.47 -27.51
N LYS A 405 8.09 -16.62 -26.21
CA LYS A 405 9.43 -16.93 -25.69
C LYS A 405 9.52 -18.30 -25.01
N HIS A 406 8.40 -18.88 -24.59
CA HIS A 406 8.34 -20.13 -23.81
C HIS A 406 7.21 -21.04 -24.30
N ALA A 407 7.10 -21.24 -25.63
CA ALA A 407 6.06 -22.01 -26.31
C ALA A 407 6.20 -23.54 -26.13
N HIS A 408 6.53 -24.01 -24.93
CA HIS A 408 6.53 -25.43 -24.59
C HIS A 408 5.08 -25.92 -24.50
N GLU A 409 4.80 -27.14 -24.97
CA GLU A 409 3.45 -27.71 -25.05
C GLU A 409 2.67 -27.59 -23.73
N LEU A 410 3.27 -28.04 -22.62
CA LEU A 410 2.65 -27.95 -21.29
C LEU A 410 2.37 -26.51 -20.83
N ILE A 411 3.22 -25.54 -21.20
CA ILE A 411 3.01 -24.12 -20.86
C ILE A 411 1.82 -23.58 -21.66
N LEU A 412 1.75 -23.91 -22.95
CA LEU A 412 0.64 -23.49 -23.81
C LEU A 412 -0.69 -24.11 -23.35
N GLU A 413 -0.68 -25.38 -22.94
CA GLU A 413 -1.83 -26.06 -22.34
C GLU A 413 -2.29 -25.34 -21.06
N ALA A 414 -1.35 -25.03 -20.16
CA ALA A 414 -1.61 -24.29 -18.93
C ALA A 414 -2.14 -22.86 -19.17
N LEU A 415 -1.87 -22.26 -20.35
CA LEU A 415 -2.29 -20.91 -20.69
C LEU A 415 -3.69 -20.81 -21.30
N VAL A 416 -4.31 -21.92 -21.71
CA VAL A 416 -5.61 -21.91 -22.41
C VAL A 416 -6.67 -21.13 -21.62
N TRP A 417 -6.85 -21.46 -20.33
CA TRP A 417 -7.87 -20.80 -19.51
C TRP A 417 -7.55 -19.32 -19.24
N PRO A 418 -6.37 -18.94 -18.74
CA PRO A 418 -6.03 -17.53 -18.53
C PRO A 418 -6.16 -16.70 -19.81
N ARG A 419 -5.66 -17.23 -20.94
CA ARG A 419 -5.70 -16.53 -22.23
C ARG A 419 -7.13 -16.23 -22.67
N MET A 420 -8.04 -17.20 -22.53
CA MET A 420 -9.45 -17.03 -22.87
C MET A 420 -10.11 -15.94 -22.02
N VAL A 421 -9.96 -16.01 -20.69
CA VAL A 421 -10.57 -15.05 -19.76
C VAL A 421 -10.03 -13.63 -19.99
N LEU A 422 -8.71 -13.50 -20.08
CA LEU A 422 -8.04 -12.21 -20.22
C LEU A 422 -8.31 -11.56 -21.58
N SER A 423 -8.37 -12.35 -22.67
CA SER A 423 -8.69 -11.81 -24.01
C SER A 423 -10.11 -11.26 -24.06
N SER A 424 -11.06 -12.02 -23.49
CA SER A 424 -12.46 -11.59 -23.42
C SER A 424 -12.59 -10.29 -22.64
N ALA A 425 -11.94 -10.21 -21.48
CA ALA A 425 -11.94 -9.02 -20.64
C ALA A 425 -11.24 -7.81 -21.29
N TYR A 426 -10.14 -8.05 -22.01
CA TYR A 426 -9.41 -7.02 -22.75
C TYR A 426 -10.24 -6.48 -23.92
N GLN A 427 -10.89 -7.35 -24.69
CA GLN A 427 -11.76 -6.91 -25.78
C GLN A 427 -12.93 -6.08 -25.25
N HIS A 428 -13.57 -6.54 -24.17
CA HIS A 428 -14.65 -5.80 -23.53
C HIS A 428 -14.19 -4.43 -22.98
N SER A 429 -12.95 -4.31 -22.48
CA SER A 429 -12.45 -3.00 -22.01
C SER A 429 -12.23 -2.03 -23.16
N LEU A 430 -11.82 -2.50 -24.34
CA LEU A 430 -11.72 -1.67 -25.55
C LEU A 430 -13.10 -1.23 -26.07
N ASP A 431 -14.06 -2.15 -26.10
CA ASP A 431 -15.40 -1.89 -26.66
C ASP A 431 -16.23 -0.92 -25.81
N THR A 432 -15.95 -0.84 -24.50
CA THR A 432 -16.78 -0.05 -23.55
C THR A 432 -16.38 1.42 -23.37
N ASN A 433 -15.39 1.95 -24.10
CA ASN A 433 -14.99 3.37 -24.11
C ASN A 433 -15.25 4.13 -22.78
N GLY A 434 -14.66 3.65 -21.68
CA GLY A 434 -14.62 4.37 -20.40
C GLY A 434 -15.90 4.38 -19.56
N GLY A 435 -16.85 3.49 -19.81
CA GLY A 435 -18.08 3.38 -19.02
C GLY A 435 -17.95 2.57 -17.73
N LEU A 436 -17.17 3.03 -16.73
CA LEU A 436 -17.51 2.73 -15.31
C LEU A 436 -18.64 3.64 -14.80
N ASN A 437 -19.49 4.13 -15.71
CA ASN A 437 -20.86 4.55 -15.41
C ASN A 437 -21.79 3.33 -15.53
N GLU A 438 -21.49 2.23 -14.84
CA GLU A 438 -22.60 1.45 -14.31
C GLU A 438 -23.30 2.42 -13.33
N LYS A 439 -24.42 3.03 -13.77
CA LYS A 439 -25.41 3.54 -12.81
C LYS A 439 -25.54 2.45 -11.75
N PRO A 440 -25.53 2.78 -10.44
CA PRO A 440 -25.70 1.76 -9.42
C PRO A 440 -26.95 0.97 -9.80
N GLN A 441 -26.75 -0.25 -10.29
CA GLN A 441 -27.83 -1.21 -10.32
C GLN A 441 -28.21 -1.28 -8.85
N PRO A 442 -29.47 -0.96 -8.47
CA PRO A 442 -29.88 -1.11 -7.10
C PRO A 442 -29.43 -2.50 -6.71
N ASP A 443 -28.63 -2.60 -5.64
CA ASP A 443 -28.15 -3.87 -5.09
C ASP A 443 -29.32 -4.83 -5.27
N LYS A 444 -29.23 -5.77 -6.23
CA LYS A 444 -30.07 -6.96 -6.13
C LYS A 444 -29.52 -7.53 -4.85
N GLN A 445 -30.21 -7.23 -3.75
CA GLN A 445 -29.96 -7.82 -2.46
C GLN A 445 -29.86 -9.31 -2.79
N ILE A 446 -28.63 -9.81 -2.80
CA ILE A 446 -28.39 -11.22 -2.60
C ILE A 446 -29.05 -11.39 -1.25
N SER A 447 -30.24 -11.98 -1.27
CA SER A 447 -31.07 -11.98 -0.08
C SER A 447 -30.26 -12.70 1.00
N GLU A 448 -30.49 -12.40 2.28
CA GLU A 448 -29.84 -13.17 3.35
C GLU A 448 -30.01 -14.69 3.13
N LYS A 449 -31.06 -15.12 2.43
CA LYS A 449 -31.28 -16.51 2.01
C LYS A 449 -30.32 -17.03 0.94
N ASP A 450 -29.82 -16.18 0.05
CA ASP A 450 -28.84 -16.55 -0.98
C ASP A 450 -27.44 -16.65 -0.38
N ILE A 451 -27.10 -15.76 0.57
CA ILE A 451 -25.87 -15.85 1.39
C ILE A 451 -25.92 -17.08 2.31
N GLN A 452 -27.09 -17.34 2.93
CA GLN A 452 -27.29 -18.54 3.76
C GLN A 452 -27.16 -19.82 2.93
N LYS A 453 -27.71 -19.84 1.70
CA LYS A 453 -27.59 -21.00 0.79
C LYS A 453 -26.16 -21.25 0.32
N GLU A 454 -25.35 -20.21 0.12
CA GLU A 454 -23.94 -20.37 -0.22
C GLU A 454 -23.12 -20.83 0.99
N ASN A 455 -23.37 -20.28 2.18
CA ASN A 455 -22.75 -20.76 3.42
C ASN A 455 -23.13 -22.22 3.74
N GLU A 456 -24.39 -22.62 3.50
CA GLU A 456 -24.85 -24.02 3.66
C GLU A 456 -24.22 -24.97 2.64
N LYS A 457 -23.93 -24.49 1.42
CA LYS A 457 -23.17 -25.25 0.42
C LYS A 457 -21.68 -25.38 0.78
N GLU A 458 -21.09 -24.37 1.41
CA GLU A 458 -19.70 -24.40 1.90
C GLU A 458 -19.56 -25.39 3.06
N ILE A 459 -20.51 -25.41 4.01
CA ILE A 459 -20.57 -26.43 5.08
C ILE A 459 -20.73 -27.85 4.51
N ALA A 460 -21.44 -28.02 3.40
CA ALA A 460 -21.61 -29.31 2.74
C ALA A 460 -20.39 -29.75 1.89
N LEU A 461 -19.44 -28.85 1.63
CA LEU A 461 -18.16 -29.15 0.95
C LEU A 461 -17.01 -29.40 1.93
N GLU A 462 -17.19 -29.04 3.21
CA GLU A 462 -16.24 -29.28 4.31
C GLU A 462 -16.50 -30.57 5.12
N VAL A 463 -17.54 -31.34 4.78
CA VAL A 463 -17.84 -32.70 5.28
C VAL A 463 -17.58 -33.72 4.17
#